data_AF-A0A7S2G8W2-F1
#
_entry.id   AF-A0A7S2G8W2-F1
#
_cell.length_a   1.000
_cell.length_b   1.000
_cell.length_c   1.000
_cell.angle_alpha   90.00
_cell.angle_beta   90.00
_cell.angle_gamma   90.00
#
_symmetry.space_group_name_H-M   'P 1'
#
loop_
_entity.id
_entity.type
_entity.pdbx_description
1 polymer ?
#
loop_
_entity_poly.entity_id
_entity_poly.type
_entity_poly.pdbx_seq_one_letter_code
_entity_poly.pdbx_strand_id
1 'polypeptide(L)'
;VTPTVNRWLLEFNGEASEAIEGFQLWAFTRTEIVPITTARDRTLAGAIRTQNPLRISLRPFNPVLQSGQLRMEAPLGFQFVSLPSRECDVQLQELPYSLLGINYPGYVWPESGLVCLVDRDDSRKASVTLRGTREVRAGLDYLLILTVYNPSTVY
;
A
#
# COMPACT_ATOMS: atom_id res chain seq x y z
N VAL A 1 -19.04 -26.25 18.36
CA VAL A 1 -19.07 -24.91 18.96
C VAL A 1 -19.33 -23.92 17.84
N THR A 2 -20.46 -23.22 17.86
CA THR A 2 -20.76 -22.17 16.88
C THR A 2 -20.07 -20.89 17.35
N PRO A 3 -19.24 -20.22 16.53
CA PRO A 3 -18.55 -19.00 16.97
C PRO A 3 -19.56 -17.89 17.24
N THR A 4 -19.32 -17.13 18.31
CA THR A 4 -20.12 -15.95 18.66
C THR A 4 -19.96 -14.89 17.56
N VAL A 5 -21.08 -14.35 17.07
CA VAL A 5 -21.07 -13.29 16.06
C VAL A 5 -20.40 -12.05 16.64
N ASN A 6 -19.35 -11.56 16.00
CA ASN A 6 -18.67 -10.34 16.41
C ASN A 6 -19.57 -9.14 16.07
N ARG A 7 -20.15 -8.50 17.09
CA ARG A 7 -20.99 -7.31 16.92
C ARG A 7 -20.22 -6.07 17.37
N TRP A 8 -20.35 -5.01 16.59
CA TRP A 8 -19.61 -3.78 16.79
C TRP A 8 -20.57 -2.67 17.22
N LEU A 9 -20.06 -1.75 18.05
CA LEU A 9 -20.75 -0.53 18.45
C LEU A 9 -19.91 0.64 17.93
N LEU A 10 -20.55 1.59 17.24
CA LEU A 10 -19.92 2.84 16.86
C LEU A 10 -20.31 3.88 17.90
N GLU A 11 -19.33 4.45 18.59
CA GLU A 11 -19.54 5.55 19.52
C GLU A 11 -19.09 6.87 18.88
N PHE A 12 -19.97 7.87 18.91
CA PHE A 12 -19.65 9.24 18.51
C PHE A 12 -20.36 10.23 19.42
N ASN A 13 -19.61 11.19 19.96
CA ASN A 13 -20.13 12.27 20.79
C ASN A 13 -20.98 11.81 22.00
N GLY A 14 -20.59 10.70 22.64
CA GLY A 14 -21.29 10.13 23.80
C GLY A 14 -22.57 9.36 23.46
N GLU A 15 -22.90 9.20 22.18
CA GLU A 15 -23.97 8.35 21.69
C GLU A 15 -23.39 7.09 21.03
N ALA A 16 -24.03 5.95 21.26
CA ALA A 16 -23.64 4.68 20.66
C ALA A 16 -24.71 4.20 19.67
N SER A 17 -24.27 3.64 18.55
CA SER A 17 -25.16 2.96 17.61
C SER A 17 -25.79 1.72 18.23
N GLU A 18 -26.85 1.19 17.60
CA GLU A 18 -27.22 -0.20 17.83
C GLU A 18 -26.07 -1.14 17.39
N ALA A 19 -26.04 -2.36 17.94
CA ALA A 19 -25.01 -3.33 17.65
C ALA A 19 -25.11 -3.80 16.19
N ILE A 20 -24.18 -3.35 15.35
CA ILE A 20 -24.13 -3.71 13.94
C ILE A 20 -23.39 -5.05 13.75
N GLU A 21 -23.67 -5.73 12.64
CA GLU A 21 -22.80 -6.82 12.20
C GLU A 21 -21.38 -6.30 12.08
N GLY A 22 -20.43 -7.02 12.69
CA GLY A 22 -19.03 -6.68 12.54
C GLY A 22 -18.65 -6.74 11.07
N PHE A 23 -17.96 -5.70 10.62
CA PHE A 23 -17.32 -5.71 9.31
C PHE A 23 -15.88 -6.17 9.45
N GLN A 24 -15.36 -6.76 8.39
CA GLN A 24 -14.02 -7.29 8.42
C GLN A 24 -13.00 -6.14 8.38
N LEU A 25 -12.21 -6.00 9.45
CA LEU A 25 -11.09 -5.06 9.46
C LEU A 25 -10.05 -5.51 8.42
N TRP A 26 -9.62 -4.57 7.58
CA TRP A 26 -8.49 -4.77 6.69
C TRP A 26 -7.20 -4.70 7.50
N ALA A 27 -6.54 -5.85 7.63
CA ALA A 27 -5.26 -5.96 8.28
C ALA A 27 -4.24 -6.54 7.29
N PHE A 28 -3.01 -6.03 7.36
CA PHE A 28 -1.85 -6.64 6.71
C PHE A 28 -1.00 -7.28 7.80
N THR A 29 -0.51 -8.48 7.55
CA THR A 29 0.48 -9.14 8.42
C THR A 29 1.83 -9.07 7.74
N ARG A 30 2.92 -9.16 8.52
CA ARG A 30 4.30 -9.19 8.00
C ARG A 30 4.63 -8.02 7.05
N THR A 31 4.01 -6.86 7.30
CA THR A 31 4.35 -5.66 6.55
C THR A 31 5.75 -5.23 6.92
N GLU A 32 6.63 -5.15 5.93
CA GLU A 32 8.01 -4.70 6.08
C GLU A 32 8.30 -3.64 5.02
N ILE A 33 8.91 -2.55 5.44
CA ILE A 33 9.31 -1.46 4.55
C ILE A 33 10.82 -1.38 4.60
N VAL A 34 11.49 -1.75 3.51
CA VAL A 34 12.95 -1.68 3.40
C VAL A 34 13.31 -0.55 2.44
N PRO A 35 13.83 0.58 2.93
CA PRO A 35 14.33 1.63 2.06
C PRO A 35 15.64 1.19 1.40
N ILE A 36 15.78 1.43 0.10
CA ILE A 36 17.03 1.12 -0.63
C ILE A 36 18.16 2.09 -0.22
N THR A 37 17.81 3.30 0.24
CA THR A 37 18.75 4.27 0.83
C THR A 37 18.07 5.03 1.99
N THR A 38 18.83 5.32 3.05
CA THR A 38 18.40 6.19 4.17
C THR A 38 19.08 7.56 4.14
N ALA A 39 19.82 7.88 3.06
CA ALA A 39 20.58 9.11 2.98
C ALA A 39 19.65 10.33 2.80
N ARG A 40 19.84 11.38 3.61
CA ARG A 40 19.13 12.66 3.43
C ARG A 40 19.32 13.17 2.01
N ASP A 41 18.27 13.72 1.42
CA ASP A 41 18.38 14.39 0.12
C ASP A 41 19.34 15.58 0.25
N ARG A 42 20.47 15.53 -0.47
CA ARG A 42 21.52 16.57 -0.46
C ARG A 42 21.45 17.48 -1.68
N THR A 43 20.42 17.35 -2.51
CA THR A 43 20.27 18.14 -3.72
C THR A 43 20.09 19.61 -3.34
N LEU A 44 20.98 20.47 -3.86
CA LEU A 44 20.92 21.92 -3.71
C LEU A 44 19.57 22.45 -4.25
N ALA A 45 19.11 23.58 -3.74
CA ALA A 45 17.89 24.22 -4.23
C ALA A 45 17.95 24.42 -5.75
N GLY A 46 16.98 23.83 -6.48
CA GLY A 46 16.92 23.86 -7.95
C GLY A 46 17.56 22.66 -8.67
N ALA A 47 18.19 21.73 -7.96
CA ALA A 47 18.69 20.47 -8.53
C ALA A 47 17.63 19.37 -8.50
N ILE A 48 17.77 18.38 -9.41
CA ILE A 48 16.87 17.23 -9.50
C ILE A 48 17.02 16.38 -8.24
N ARG A 49 15.93 16.26 -7.46
CA ARG A 49 15.89 15.46 -6.22
C ARG A 49 16.16 13.99 -6.50
N THR A 50 16.82 13.32 -5.56
CA THR A 50 17.12 11.89 -5.72
C THR A 50 15.86 11.05 -5.51
N GLN A 51 15.49 10.28 -6.52
CA GLN A 51 14.38 9.32 -6.45
C GLN A 51 14.83 8.04 -5.75
N ASN A 52 14.15 7.67 -4.66
CA ASN A 52 14.48 6.50 -3.86
C ASN A 52 13.37 5.45 -3.99
N PRO A 53 13.64 4.29 -4.60
CA PRO A 53 12.69 3.20 -4.62
C PRO A 53 12.49 2.64 -3.20
N LEU A 54 11.23 2.43 -2.86
CA LEU A 54 10.73 1.92 -1.59
C LEU A 54 10.13 0.54 -1.83
N ARG A 55 10.70 -0.46 -1.17
CA ARG A 55 10.22 -1.84 -1.27
C ARG A 55 9.33 -2.15 -0.07
N ILE A 56 8.03 -2.32 -0.33
CA ILE A 56 7.01 -2.63 0.68
C ILE A 56 6.60 -4.10 0.51
N SER A 57 7.02 -4.94 1.44
CA SER A 57 6.54 -6.31 1.55
C SER A 57 5.21 -6.30 2.32
N LEU A 58 4.18 -6.97 1.82
CA LEU A 58 2.87 -7.02 2.47
C LEU A 58 2.19 -8.37 2.30
N ARG A 59 1.50 -8.85 3.35
CA ARG A 59 0.65 -10.04 3.33
C ARG A 59 -0.77 -9.70 3.77
N PRO A 60 -1.70 -9.50 2.84
CA PRO A 60 -3.07 -9.09 3.16
C PRO A 60 -3.79 -10.20 3.92
N PHE A 61 -4.50 -9.83 4.98
CA PHE A 61 -5.43 -10.75 5.64
C PHE A 61 -6.71 -10.93 4.82
N ASN A 62 -7.13 -9.88 4.12
CA ASN A 62 -8.28 -9.88 3.21
C ASN A 62 -7.82 -9.67 1.77
N PRO A 63 -8.52 -10.24 0.78
CA PRO A 63 -8.15 -10.08 -0.62
C PRO A 63 -8.49 -8.67 -1.11
N VAL A 64 -7.56 -7.98 -1.78
CA VAL A 64 -7.85 -6.72 -2.50
C VAL A 64 -8.48 -7.09 -3.84
N LEU A 65 -9.80 -6.95 -3.90
CA LEU A 65 -10.62 -7.29 -5.07
C LEU A 65 -10.28 -6.40 -6.27
N GLN A 66 -10.83 -6.75 -7.43
CA GLN A 66 -10.81 -5.89 -8.62
C GLN A 66 -11.36 -4.50 -8.30
N SER A 67 -10.72 -3.45 -8.83
CA SER A 67 -10.99 -2.04 -8.47
C SER A 67 -10.72 -1.66 -7.01
N GLY A 68 -10.21 -2.60 -6.20
CA GLY A 68 -9.75 -2.33 -4.85
C GLY A 68 -8.50 -1.44 -4.85
N GLN A 69 -8.25 -0.79 -3.72
CA GLN A 69 -7.22 0.23 -3.58
C GLN A 69 -6.32 -0.04 -2.38
N LEU A 70 -5.01 0.04 -2.62
CA LEU A 70 -3.99 0.13 -1.58
C LEU A 70 -3.71 1.62 -1.34
N ARG A 71 -3.90 2.09 -0.11
CA ARG A 71 -3.56 3.46 0.29
C ARG A 71 -2.35 3.46 1.17
N MET A 72 -1.51 4.47 0.97
CA MET A 72 -0.23 4.59 1.65
C MET A 72 -0.03 6.02 2.11
N GLU A 73 0.54 6.17 3.29
CA GLU A 73 0.96 7.43 3.84
C GLU A 73 2.42 7.32 4.28
N ALA A 74 3.25 8.20 3.74
CA ALA A 74 4.64 8.34 4.13
C ALA A 74 4.76 9.23 5.39
N PRO A 75 5.79 9.01 6.22
CA PRO A 75 6.11 9.90 7.33
C PRO A 75 6.35 11.34 6.88
N LEU A 76 6.32 12.27 7.84
CA LEU A 76 6.55 13.69 7.58
C LEU A 76 7.90 13.90 6.85
N GLY A 77 7.87 14.75 5.83
CA GLY A 77 9.04 15.15 5.04
C GLY A 77 9.35 14.25 3.83
N PHE A 78 8.88 13.00 3.80
CA PHE A 78 8.92 12.18 2.60
C PHE A 78 7.87 12.64 1.59
N GLN A 79 8.07 12.38 0.30
CA GLN A 79 7.07 12.69 -0.73
C GLN A 79 7.10 11.61 -1.80
N PHE A 80 5.93 11.13 -2.24
CA PHE A 80 5.89 10.21 -3.38
C PHE A 80 6.25 10.94 -4.67
N VAL A 81 7.05 10.28 -5.51
CA VAL A 81 7.43 10.80 -6.82
C VAL A 81 6.25 10.68 -7.78
N SER A 82 5.89 11.75 -8.45
CA SER A 82 4.84 11.76 -9.46
C SER A 82 5.13 12.70 -10.61
N LEU A 83 4.48 12.44 -11.75
CA LEU A 83 4.34 13.38 -12.87
C LEU A 83 3.46 14.58 -12.46
N PRO A 84 3.44 15.67 -13.26
CA PRO A 84 2.50 16.78 -13.06
C PRO A 84 1.02 16.37 -13.08
N SER A 85 0.69 15.26 -13.74
CA SER A 85 -0.66 14.64 -13.72
C SER A 85 -1.01 14.02 -12.36
N ARG A 86 -0.04 13.88 -11.45
CA ARG A 86 -0.03 13.12 -10.18
C ARG A 86 0.08 11.61 -10.34
N GLU A 87 0.27 11.12 -11.55
CA GLU A 87 0.56 9.72 -11.80
C GLU A 87 1.95 9.36 -11.25
N CYS A 88 2.04 8.22 -10.58
CA CYS A 88 3.27 7.67 -10.04
C CYS A 88 3.61 6.33 -10.68
N ASP A 89 4.90 6.00 -10.72
CA ASP A 89 5.34 4.68 -11.14
C ASP A 89 5.14 3.68 -10.00
N VAL A 90 4.55 2.52 -10.30
CA VAL A 90 4.28 1.47 -9.34
C VAL A 90 4.55 0.09 -9.93
N GLN A 91 5.11 -0.80 -9.12
CA GLN A 91 5.22 -2.22 -9.44
C GLN A 91 4.60 -3.05 -8.33
N LEU A 92 3.78 -4.03 -8.71
CA LEU A 92 3.18 -4.98 -7.79
C LEU A 92 3.51 -6.41 -8.25
N GLN A 93 4.01 -7.21 -7.32
CA GLN A 93 4.37 -8.60 -7.54
C GLN A 93 3.83 -9.48 -6.41
N GLU A 94 3.19 -10.59 -6.77
CA GLU A 94 2.92 -11.74 -5.91
C GLU A 94 4.19 -12.59 -5.89
N LEU A 95 4.71 -12.85 -4.69
CA LEU A 95 5.92 -13.66 -4.53
C LEU A 95 5.62 -15.15 -4.76
N PRO A 96 6.62 -15.95 -5.12
CA PRO A 96 6.47 -17.39 -5.23
C PRO A 96 5.93 -18.00 -3.93
N TYR A 97 5.00 -18.95 -4.04
CA TYR A 97 4.39 -19.61 -2.90
C TYR A 97 4.16 -21.10 -3.17
N SER A 98 4.00 -21.89 -2.10
CA SER A 98 3.70 -23.31 -2.19
C SER A 98 2.32 -23.59 -1.60
N LEU A 99 1.49 -24.36 -2.30
CA LEU A 99 0.18 -24.79 -1.84
C LEU A 99 0.02 -26.28 -2.13
N LEU A 100 -0.24 -27.06 -1.07
CA LEU A 100 -0.40 -28.52 -1.16
C LEU A 100 0.80 -29.22 -1.85
N GLY A 101 2.01 -28.70 -1.64
CA GLY A 101 3.24 -29.23 -2.25
C GLY A 101 3.48 -28.80 -3.70
N ILE A 102 2.59 -28.01 -4.29
CA ILE A 102 2.77 -27.43 -5.63
C ILE A 102 3.35 -26.03 -5.50
N ASN A 103 4.45 -25.77 -6.22
CA ASN A 103 5.10 -24.46 -6.25
C ASN A 103 4.54 -23.59 -7.37
N TYR A 104 4.14 -22.38 -7.02
CA TYR A 104 3.66 -21.36 -7.95
C TYR A 104 4.69 -20.23 -8.03
N PRO A 105 5.03 -19.73 -9.23
CA PRO A 105 6.05 -18.70 -9.40
C PRO A 105 5.59 -17.30 -8.96
N GLY A 106 4.33 -17.14 -8.53
CA GLY A 106 3.72 -15.85 -8.27
C GLY A 106 3.22 -15.18 -9.55
N TYR A 107 3.12 -13.85 -9.54
CA TYR A 107 2.59 -13.06 -10.65
C TYR A 107 3.05 -11.60 -10.56
N VAL A 108 3.34 -10.98 -11.69
CA VAL A 108 3.67 -9.55 -11.77
C VAL A 108 2.52 -8.85 -12.49
N TRP A 109 1.94 -7.84 -11.84
CA TRP A 109 0.89 -7.04 -12.46
C TRP A 109 1.51 -6.18 -13.56
N PRO A 110 0.95 -6.16 -14.79
CA PRO A 110 1.38 -5.23 -15.80
C PRO A 110 1.01 -3.80 -15.39
N GLU A 111 1.75 -2.82 -15.88
CA GLU A 111 1.50 -1.40 -15.60
C GLU A 111 0.06 -0.99 -15.95
N SER A 112 -0.50 -1.50 -17.05
CA SER A 112 -1.89 -1.25 -17.45
C SER A 112 -2.94 -1.81 -16.47
N GLY A 113 -2.54 -2.74 -15.61
CA GLY A 113 -3.36 -3.33 -14.55
C GLY A 113 -3.35 -2.55 -13.24
N LEU A 114 -2.57 -1.47 -13.15
CA LEU A 114 -2.39 -0.64 -11.96
C LEU A 114 -2.60 0.83 -12.30
N VAL A 115 -3.18 1.58 -11.37
CA VAL A 115 -3.24 3.04 -11.45
C VAL A 115 -2.71 3.60 -10.15
N CYS A 116 -1.59 4.31 -10.20
CA CYS A 116 -1.01 4.97 -9.05
C CYS A 116 -1.23 6.48 -9.15
N LEU A 117 -1.80 7.06 -8.10
CA LEU A 117 -2.01 8.50 -7.98
C LEU A 117 -1.52 8.99 -6.63
N VAL A 118 -0.72 10.06 -6.65
CA VAL A 118 -0.37 10.85 -5.47
C VAL A 118 -1.52 11.80 -5.15
N ASP A 119 -1.80 11.96 -3.86
CA ASP A 119 -2.86 12.84 -3.40
C ASP A 119 -2.60 14.30 -3.81
N ARG A 120 -3.67 15.04 -4.07
CA ARG A 120 -3.59 16.43 -4.57
C ARG A 120 -3.06 17.38 -3.50
N ASP A 121 -3.51 17.17 -2.27
CA ASP A 121 -3.31 18.11 -1.18
C ASP A 121 -2.16 17.66 -0.27
N ASP A 122 -1.81 16.37 -0.31
CA ASP A 122 -0.73 15.81 0.49
C ASP A 122 0.16 14.83 -0.30
N SER A 123 1.29 15.32 -0.80
CA SER A 123 2.30 14.50 -1.50
C SER A 123 2.86 13.31 -0.72
N ARG A 124 2.59 13.21 0.59
CA ARG A 124 2.93 12.05 1.42
C ARG A 124 1.95 10.89 1.23
N LYS A 125 0.83 11.10 0.55
CA LYS A 125 -0.21 10.10 0.38
C LYS A 125 -0.26 9.65 -1.06
N ALA A 126 -0.29 8.33 -1.26
CA ALA A 126 -0.45 7.72 -2.56
C ALA A 126 -1.50 6.62 -2.50
N SER A 127 -2.11 6.38 -3.65
CA SER A 127 -3.10 5.33 -3.82
C SER A 127 -2.82 4.52 -5.07
N VAL A 128 -2.87 3.19 -4.93
CA VAL A 128 -2.69 2.24 -6.02
C VAL A 128 -3.99 1.48 -6.19
N THR A 129 -4.66 1.69 -7.31
CA THR A 129 -5.93 1.04 -7.65
C THR A 129 -5.66 -0.11 -8.63
N LEU A 130 -6.21 -1.29 -8.32
CA LEU A 130 -6.13 -2.45 -9.20
C LEU A 130 -7.16 -2.30 -10.34
N ARG A 131 -6.68 -2.15 -11.58
CA ARG A 131 -7.55 -2.14 -12.78
C ARG A 131 -7.60 -3.47 -13.52
N GLY A 132 -6.63 -4.35 -13.27
CA GLY A 132 -6.61 -5.68 -13.85
C GLY A 132 -7.71 -6.59 -13.31
N THR A 133 -7.92 -7.72 -13.98
CA THR A 133 -8.87 -8.77 -13.56
C THR A 133 -8.36 -9.62 -12.40
N ARG A 134 -7.07 -9.50 -12.03
CA ARG A 134 -6.47 -10.28 -10.96
C ARG A 134 -6.46 -9.51 -9.65
N GLU A 135 -7.10 -10.11 -8.65
CA GLU A 135 -7.10 -9.65 -7.27
C GLU A 135 -5.77 -9.96 -6.55
N VAL A 136 -5.49 -9.19 -5.50
CA VAL A 136 -4.45 -9.54 -4.53
C VAL A 136 -5.10 -10.45 -3.50
N ARG A 137 -4.79 -11.74 -3.56
CA ARG A 137 -5.35 -12.78 -2.67
C ARG A 137 -4.85 -12.65 -1.24
N ALA A 138 -5.74 -12.95 -0.30
CA ALA A 138 -5.42 -13.06 1.11
C ALA A 138 -4.36 -14.15 1.38
N GLY A 139 -3.51 -13.90 2.38
CA GLY A 139 -2.59 -14.90 2.93
C GLY A 139 -1.37 -15.20 2.06
N LEU A 140 -1.17 -14.51 0.93
CA LEU A 140 0.06 -14.57 0.13
C LEU A 140 0.95 -13.36 0.36
N ASP A 141 2.25 -13.52 0.13
CA ASP A 141 3.22 -12.44 0.27
C ASP A 141 3.36 -11.67 -1.06
N TYR A 142 3.34 -10.35 -0.97
CA TYR A 142 3.45 -9.45 -2.10
C TYR A 142 4.57 -8.45 -1.89
N LEU A 143 5.04 -7.92 -3.01
CA LEU A 143 5.98 -6.83 -3.09
C LEU A 143 5.38 -5.68 -3.88
N LEU A 144 5.25 -4.53 -3.21
CA LEU A 144 4.87 -3.27 -3.81
C LEU A 144 6.09 -2.35 -3.84
N ILE A 145 6.44 -1.83 -5.01
CA ILE A 145 7.55 -0.90 -5.20
C ILE A 145 6.98 0.42 -5.67
N LEU A 146 7.30 1.47 -4.91
CA LEU A 146 6.94 2.86 -5.19
C LEU A 146 8.17 3.73 -4.96
N THR A 147 8.16 4.94 -5.51
CA THR A 147 9.33 5.82 -5.43
C THR A 147 9.02 7.03 -4.56
N VAL A 148 9.96 7.37 -3.67
CA VAL A 148 9.84 8.53 -2.77
C VAL A 148 11.05 9.45 -2.89
N TYR A 149 10.85 10.74 -2.60
CA TYR A 149 11.91 11.66 -2.25
C TYR A 149 12.10 11.66 -0.73
N ASN A 150 13.37 11.62 -0.31
CA ASN A 150 13.74 11.71 1.10
C ASN A 150 13.51 13.13 1.64
N PRO A 151 13.32 13.30 2.95
CA PRO A 151 13.12 14.62 3.55
C PRO A 151 14.27 15.58 3.28
N SER A 152 13.90 16.83 2.94
CA SER A 152 14.85 17.94 2.75
C SER A 152 15.32 18.54 4.07
N THR A 153 14.52 18.42 5.13
CA THR A 153 14.83 18.81 6.51
C THR A 153 14.61 17.64 7.47
N VAL A 154 15.56 17.43 8.38
CA VAL A 154 15.44 16.45 9.48
C VAL A 154 14.82 17.21 10.65
N TYR A 155 13.69 16.74 11.17
CA TYR A 155 13.07 17.25 12.39
C TYR A 155 13.53 16.44 13.60
#